data_AF-A0A5B7C9E9-F1
#
_entry.id   AF-A0A5B7C9E9-F1
#
_cell.length_a   1.000
_cell.length_b   1.000
_cell.length_c   1.000
_cell.angle_alpha   90.00
_cell.angle_beta   90.00
_cell.angle_gamma   90.00
#
_symmetry.space_group_name_H-M   'P 1'
#
loop_
_entity.id
_entity.type
_entity.pdbx_description
1 polymer ?
#
loop_
_entity_poly.entity_id
_entity_poly.type
_entity_poly.pdbx_seq_one_letter_code
_entity_poly.pdbx_strand_id
1 'polypeptide(L)'
;GVLYKNDPTIMSWELMNEPRCISDPSGRTIQAWIMEMASYVKSIDRNHLLEAGLEGFYGHTTPQRQRLNPGFNIGTDFIANNRIPGIDFATLHSYPDQWLSSSNDQSQLYFLNNWLNTHIQDAQSVLRKPLLLTEFGKSWKDPGFSTYQRDLLFNTVYNKIYSSAKRGGAAAGGLFWQLLTEGMDSFRDGYDVVLSQSPSTASMIAQQSHKLYQIRKIFARMRNIERWKRARAARRDQWLGRNKGKRIGN
;
A
#
# COMPACT_ATOMS: atom_id res chain seq x y z
N GLY A 1 13.41 -23.10 16.90
CA GLY A 1 12.93 -21.90 16.18
C GLY A 1 11.45 -22.01 15.90
N VAL A 2 10.80 -20.91 15.50
CA VAL A 2 9.40 -20.88 15.04
C VAL A 2 9.38 -21.07 13.52
N LEU A 3 8.46 -21.87 12.99
CA LEU A 3 8.27 -21.96 11.54
C LEU A 3 7.73 -20.64 11.01
N TYR A 4 8.25 -20.13 9.89
CA TYR A 4 7.88 -18.81 9.37
C TYR A 4 6.37 -18.61 9.18
N LYS A 5 5.64 -19.62 8.70
CA LYS A 5 4.17 -19.58 8.58
C LYS A 5 3.40 -19.41 9.90
N ASN A 6 4.08 -19.52 11.04
CA ASN A 6 3.54 -19.34 12.38
C ASN A 6 4.17 -18.14 13.13
N ASP A 7 5.08 -17.39 12.50
CA ASP A 7 5.79 -16.28 13.13
C ASP A 7 5.10 -14.93 12.84
N PRO A 8 4.43 -14.32 13.84
CA PRO A 8 3.68 -13.07 13.65
C PRO A 8 4.59 -11.84 13.40
N THR A 9 5.91 -12.00 13.42
CA THR A 9 6.86 -10.98 12.97
C THR A 9 6.69 -10.71 11.47
N ILE A 10 6.32 -11.73 10.69
CA ILE A 10 6.04 -11.60 9.26
C ILE A 10 4.66 -10.95 9.10
N MET A 11 4.59 -9.86 8.34
CA MET A 11 3.31 -9.21 8.04
C MET A 11 2.60 -9.89 6.86
N SER A 12 3.35 -10.13 5.79
CA SER A 12 2.84 -10.61 4.51
C SER A 12 3.89 -11.42 3.77
N TRP A 13 3.42 -12.34 2.95
CA TRP A 13 4.19 -12.85 1.81
C TRP A 13 3.97 -11.93 0.60
N GLU A 14 4.97 -11.89 -0.28
CA GLU A 14 4.91 -11.26 -1.60
C GLU A 14 5.17 -12.35 -2.64
N LEU A 15 4.37 -12.40 -3.71
CA LEU A 15 4.53 -13.44 -4.74
C LEU A 15 5.81 -13.26 -5.56
N MET A 16 6.06 -12.05 -6.04
CA MET A 16 7.22 -11.71 -6.87
C MET A 16 7.39 -10.20 -6.91
N ASN A 17 8.62 -9.71 -6.77
CA ASN A 17 8.93 -8.31 -6.98
C ASN A 17 8.74 -7.92 -8.46
N GLU A 18 7.92 -6.90 -8.71
CA GLU A 18 7.71 -6.27 -10.03
C GLU A 18 7.45 -7.28 -11.18
N PRO A 19 6.44 -8.16 -11.08
CA PRO A 19 6.24 -9.19 -12.08
C PRO A 19 5.81 -8.54 -13.41
N ARG A 20 6.53 -8.83 -14.48
CA ARG A 20 6.23 -8.36 -15.84
C ARG A 20 6.05 -9.53 -16.79
N CYS A 21 5.03 -9.48 -17.65
CA CYS A 21 4.74 -10.49 -18.67
C CYS A 21 4.60 -9.82 -20.05
N ILE A 22 5.72 -9.30 -20.56
CA ILE A 22 5.76 -8.51 -21.81
C ILE A 22 5.35 -9.37 -23.03
N SER A 23 5.58 -10.68 -22.98
CA SER A 23 5.19 -11.61 -24.05
C SER A 23 3.68 -11.82 -24.18
N ASP A 24 2.89 -11.51 -23.14
CA ASP A 24 1.42 -11.56 -23.17
C ASP A 24 0.82 -10.24 -22.65
N PRO A 25 0.75 -9.20 -23.50
CA PRO A 25 0.18 -7.90 -23.12
C PRO A 25 -1.32 -7.95 -22.84
N SER A 26 -2.01 -9.07 -23.16
CA SER A 26 -3.41 -9.26 -22.79
C SER A 26 -3.59 -9.42 -21.27
N GLY A 27 -2.52 -9.80 -20.57
CA GLY A 27 -2.46 -10.00 -19.13
C GLY A 27 -3.11 -11.28 -18.60
N ARG A 28 -3.55 -12.18 -19.49
CA ARG A 28 -4.17 -13.45 -19.09
C ARG A 28 -3.16 -14.38 -18.42
N THR A 29 -1.94 -14.44 -18.95
CA THR A 29 -0.88 -15.31 -18.42
C THR A 29 -0.53 -14.94 -16.99
N ILE A 30 -0.24 -13.67 -16.72
CA ILE A 30 0.09 -13.22 -15.36
C ILE A 30 -1.11 -13.31 -14.41
N GLN A 31 -2.33 -13.04 -14.90
CA GLN A 31 -3.55 -13.22 -14.11
C GLN A 31 -3.73 -14.67 -13.66
N ALA A 32 -3.52 -15.64 -14.56
CA ALA A 32 -3.61 -17.06 -14.23
C ALA A 32 -2.53 -17.46 -13.22
N TRP A 33 -1.29 -17.01 -13.42
CA TRP A 33 -0.18 -17.30 -12.51
C TRP A 33 -0.41 -16.74 -11.10
N ILE A 34 -0.80 -15.46 -10.96
CA ILE A 34 -1.09 -14.87 -9.64
C ILE A 34 -2.23 -15.63 -8.96
N MET A 35 -3.26 -16.05 -9.71
CA MET A 35 -4.40 -16.77 -9.15
C MET A 35 -4.01 -18.16 -8.63
N GLU A 36 -3.20 -18.89 -9.39
CA GLU A 36 -2.66 -20.19 -8.98
C GLU A 36 -1.77 -20.05 -7.74
N MET A 37 -0.77 -19.16 -7.78
CA MET A 37 0.21 -19.02 -6.72
C MET A 37 -0.38 -18.43 -5.44
N ALA A 38 -1.34 -17.50 -5.55
CA ALA A 38 -2.04 -17.01 -4.36
C ALA A 38 -2.84 -18.10 -3.66
N SER A 39 -3.53 -18.96 -4.43
CA SER A 39 -4.23 -20.11 -3.87
C SER A 39 -3.25 -21.11 -3.23
N TYR A 40 -2.11 -21.35 -3.86
CA TYR A 40 -1.09 -22.27 -3.36
C TYR A 40 -0.48 -21.77 -2.04
N VAL A 41 -0.04 -20.52 -1.96
CA VAL A 41 0.49 -19.93 -0.72
C VAL A 41 -0.55 -20.00 0.40
N LYS A 42 -1.81 -19.64 0.12
CA LYS A 42 -2.90 -19.70 1.11
C LYS A 42 -3.30 -21.13 1.51
N SER A 43 -2.95 -22.15 0.73
CA SER A 43 -3.12 -23.55 1.13
C SER A 43 -2.10 -23.96 2.20
N ILE A 44 -0.92 -23.34 2.19
CA ILE A 44 0.18 -23.60 3.13
C ILE A 44 0.06 -22.70 4.36
N ASP A 45 -0.22 -21.42 4.17
CA ASP A 45 -0.25 -20.40 5.21
C ASP A 45 -1.52 -19.55 5.12
N ARG A 46 -2.38 -19.67 6.15
CA ARG A 46 -3.62 -18.90 6.29
C ARG A 46 -3.54 -17.83 7.37
N ASN A 47 -2.39 -17.67 8.02
CA ASN A 47 -2.17 -16.70 9.08
C ASN A 47 -1.73 -15.35 8.51
N HIS A 48 -0.79 -15.37 7.57
CA HIS A 48 -0.20 -14.16 7.01
C HIS A 48 -1.00 -13.57 5.86
N LEU A 49 -0.85 -12.26 5.68
CA LEU A 49 -1.35 -11.58 4.50
C LEU A 49 -0.56 -12.02 3.26
N LEU A 50 -1.14 -11.77 2.09
CA LEU A 50 -0.50 -12.00 0.81
C LEU A 50 -0.78 -10.83 -0.12
N GLU A 51 0.25 -10.37 -0.82
CA GLU A 51 0.15 -9.45 -1.93
C GLU A 51 0.91 -9.98 -3.16
N ALA A 52 0.83 -9.29 -4.30
CA ALA A 52 1.33 -9.80 -5.59
C ALA A 52 2.67 -9.21 -6.07
N GLY A 53 3.17 -8.15 -5.42
CA GLY A 53 4.37 -7.37 -5.73
C GLY A 53 4.23 -6.45 -6.94
N LEU A 54 3.03 -5.92 -7.19
CA LEU A 54 2.76 -5.16 -8.40
C LEU A 54 3.27 -3.72 -8.33
N GLU A 55 3.89 -3.28 -9.43
CA GLU A 55 4.23 -1.87 -9.63
C GLU A 55 2.99 -0.98 -9.78
N GLY A 56 1.86 -1.55 -10.22
CA GLY A 56 0.56 -0.88 -10.29
C GLY A 56 0.02 -0.57 -11.69
N PHE A 57 0.63 -1.04 -12.78
CA PHE A 57 0.13 -0.74 -14.13
C PHE A 57 -1.29 -1.24 -14.39
N TYR A 58 -2.09 -0.41 -15.06
CA TYR A 58 -3.44 -0.78 -15.48
C TYR A 58 -3.41 -1.61 -16.76
N GLY A 59 -4.26 -2.63 -16.80
CA GLY A 59 -4.42 -3.52 -17.95
C GLY A 59 -5.76 -3.34 -18.67
N HIS A 60 -6.08 -4.32 -19.53
CA HIS A 60 -7.23 -4.23 -20.45
C HIS A 60 -8.59 -4.21 -19.75
N THR A 61 -8.68 -4.60 -18.48
CA THR A 61 -9.96 -4.55 -17.75
C THR A 61 -10.37 -3.13 -17.37
N THR A 62 -9.44 -2.17 -17.46
CA THR A 62 -9.70 -0.73 -17.21
C THR A 62 -9.10 0.17 -18.30
N PRO A 63 -9.64 0.12 -19.54
CA PRO A 63 -9.08 0.87 -20.67
C PRO A 63 -9.03 2.39 -20.46
N GLN A 64 -9.93 2.96 -19.65
CA GLN A 64 -9.88 4.39 -19.33
C GLN A 64 -8.66 4.73 -18.45
N ARG A 65 -8.21 3.78 -17.61
CA ARG A 65 -7.06 3.94 -16.70
C ARG A 65 -5.72 3.64 -17.35
N GLN A 66 -5.68 2.81 -18.41
CA GLN A 66 -4.43 2.51 -19.15
C GLN A 66 -3.68 3.76 -19.63
N ARG A 67 -4.41 4.85 -19.93
CA ARG A 67 -3.86 6.15 -20.35
C ARG A 67 -3.01 6.82 -19.27
N LEU A 68 -3.11 6.36 -18.03
CA LEU A 68 -2.36 6.85 -16.87
C LEU A 68 -1.04 6.10 -16.67
N ASN A 69 -0.82 4.99 -17.38
CA ASN A 69 0.48 4.32 -17.38
C ASN A 69 1.52 5.21 -18.09
N PRO A 70 2.82 5.08 -17.76
CA PRO A 70 3.92 5.86 -18.38
C PRO A 70 4.24 5.48 -19.84
N GLY A 71 3.25 5.02 -20.61
CA GLY A 71 3.37 4.79 -22.06
C GLY A 71 3.76 3.37 -22.49
N PHE A 72 3.82 2.41 -21.57
CA PHE A 72 4.11 1.01 -21.89
C PHE A 72 3.13 0.03 -21.21
N ASN A 73 2.98 -1.15 -21.79
CA ASN A 73 2.18 -2.26 -21.26
C ASN A 73 3.11 -3.41 -20.87
N ILE A 74 3.09 -3.81 -19.61
CA ILE A 74 3.93 -4.88 -19.07
C ILE A 74 3.17 -6.20 -18.82
N GLY A 75 1.92 -6.29 -19.27
CA GLY A 75 1.06 -7.45 -19.10
C GLY A 75 0.31 -7.51 -17.76
N THR A 76 0.63 -6.67 -16.76
CA THR A 76 -0.15 -6.62 -15.51
C THR A 76 -1.44 -5.82 -15.64
N ASP A 77 -2.36 -6.06 -14.71
CA ASP A 77 -3.61 -5.31 -14.57
C ASP A 77 -3.91 -5.09 -13.08
N PHE A 78 -3.64 -3.88 -12.59
CA PHE A 78 -3.83 -3.50 -11.19
C PHE A 78 -5.20 -3.89 -10.62
N ILE A 79 -6.28 -3.78 -11.41
CA ILE A 79 -7.63 -4.10 -10.92
C ILE A 79 -7.88 -5.60 -10.96
N ALA A 80 -7.61 -6.26 -12.08
CA ALA A 80 -7.91 -7.68 -12.22
C ALA A 80 -7.03 -8.55 -11.31
N ASN A 81 -5.73 -8.24 -11.24
CA ASN A 81 -4.78 -8.99 -10.43
C ASN A 81 -5.12 -8.85 -8.94
N ASN A 82 -5.40 -7.63 -8.46
CA ASN A 82 -5.76 -7.42 -7.05
C ASN A 82 -7.20 -7.84 -6.71
N ARG A 83 -8.04 -8.25 -7.66
CA ARG A 83 -9.36 -8.84 -7.37
C ARG A 83 -9.30 -10.32 -7.03
N ILE A 84 -8.16 -10.98 -7.24
CA ILE A 84 -7.96 -12.38 -6.88
C ILE A 84 -8.26 -12.57 -5.37
N PRO A 85 -9.09 -13.54 -4.96
CA PRO A 85 -9.50 -13.71 -3.57
C PRO A 85 -8.34 -13.95 -2.58
N GLY A 86 -7.26 -14.58 -3.02
CA GLY A 86 -6.08 -14.85 -2.19
C GLY A 86 -5.18 -13.64 -1.92
N ILE A 87 -5.38 -12.53 -2.65
CA ILE A 87 -4.63 -11.28 -2.45
C ILE A 87 -5.35 -10.44 -1.40
N ASP A 88 -4.70 -10.07 -0.31
CA ASP A 88 -5.35 -9.36 0.81
C ASP A 88 -5.26 -7.84 0.71
N PHE A 89 -4.20 -7.33 0.09
CA PHE A 89 -4.00 -5.90 -0.15
C PHE A 89 -3.26 -5.66 -1.46
N ALA A 90 -3.38 -4.45 -1.98
CA ALA A 90 -2.72 -4.04 -3.21
C ALA A 90 -1.41 -3.29 -2.90
N THR A 91 -0.47 -3.40 -3.83
CA THR A 91 0.81 -2.69 -3.82
C THR A 91 0.93 -1.74 -5.00
N LEU A 92 1.82 -0.77 -4.86
CA LEU A 92 2.09 0.28 -5.84
C LEU A 92 3.54 0.72 -5.72
N HIS A 93 4.24 0.76 -6.83
CA HIS A 93 5.58 1.34 -6.93
C HIS A 93 5.49 2.70 -7.62
N SER A 94 6.52 3.53 -7.49
CA SER A 94 6.59 4.79 -8.24
C SER A 94 8.02 5.28 -8.43
N TYR A 95 8.49 5.21 -9.68
CA TYR A 95 9.77 5.75 -10.14
C TYR A 95 9.60 6.69 -11.34
N PRO A 96 9.04 7.90 -11.16
CA PRO A 96 8.81 8.83 -12.27
C PRO A 96 10.10 9.24 -13.00
N ASP A 97 11.22 9.30 -12.29
CA ASP A 97 12.56 9.55 -12.83
C ASP A 97 13.00 8.48 -13.83
N GLN A 98 12.69 7.21 -13.57
CA GLN A 98 12.98 6.11 -14.49
C GLN A 98 11.95 6.01 -15.62
N TRP A 99 10.67 6.05 -15.29
CA TRP A 99 9.58 5.79 -16.24
C TRP A 99 9.34 6.96 -17.20
N LEU A 100 9.67 8.18 -16.78
CA LEU A 100 9.51 9.41 -17.55
C LEU A 100 10.86 10.15 -17.66
N SER A 101 11.93 9.41 -17.96
CA SER A 101 13.31 9.92 -18.03
C SER A 101 13.51 11.10 -19.00
N SER A 102 12.64 11.23 -20.01
CA SER A 102 12.65 12.35 -20.96
C SER A 102 11.83 13.58 -20.50
N SER A 103 11.19 13.51 -19.33
CA SER A 103 10.35 14.58 -18.77
C SER A 103 11.08 15.37 -17.69
N ASN A 104 10.70 16.63 -17.50
CA ASN A 104 11.21 17.44 -16.40
C ASN A 104 10.58 17.06 -15.05
N ASP A 105 11.19 17.51 -13.94
CA ASP A 105 10.75 17.20 -12.57
C ASP A 105 9.29 17.61 -12.31
N GLN A 106 8.83 18.73 -12.88
CA GLN A 106 7.45 19.20 -12.71
C GLN A 106 6.45 18.20 -13.31
N SER A 107 6.76 17.65 -14.48
CA SER A 107 5.94 16.66 -15.17
C SER A 107 5.97 15.31 -14.44
N GLN A 108 7.15 14.90 -13.95
CA GLN A 108 7.32 13.72 -13.11
C GLN A 108 6.51 13.81 -11.81
N LEU A 109 6.52 14.97 -11.15
CA LEU A 109 5.75 15.22 -9.93
C LEU A 109 4.23 15.26 -10.20
N TYR A 110 3.82 15.81 -11.34
CA TYR A 110 2.43 15.78 -11.79
C TYR A 110 1.95 14.35 -12.02
N PHE A 111 2.76 13.54 -12.71
CA PHE A 111 2.51 12.11 -12.90
C PHE A 111 2.36 11.41 -11.55
N LEU A 112 3.33 11.57 -10.62
CA LEU A 112 3.28 10.98 -9.28
C LEU A 112 1.97 11.32 -8.57
N ASN A 113 1.56 12.60 -8.58
CA ASN A 113 0.32 13.02 -7.93
C ASN A 113 -0.92 12.30 -8.49
N ASN A 114 -1.01 12.18 -9.81
CA ASN A 114 -2.12 11.51 -10.49
C ASN A 114 -2.10 10.00 -10.28
N TRP A 115 -0.90 9.41 -10.34
CA TRP A 115 -0.64 8.00 -10.09
C TRP A 115 -1.15 7.61 -8.69
N LEU A 116 -0.73 8.34 -7.66
CA LEU A 116 -1.16 8.12 -6.28
C LEU A 116 -2.67 8.32 -6.10
N ASN A 117 -3.22 9.43 -6.58
CA ASN A 117 -4.64 9.73 -6.42
C ASN A 117 -5.52 8.62 -7.01
N THR A 118 -5.16 8.14 -8.20
CA THR A 118 -5.98 7.19 -8.94
C THR A 118 -5.96 5.82 -8.28
N HIS A 119 -4.77 5.31 -7.92
CA HIS A 119 -4.65 4.02 -7.26
C HIS A 119 -5.30 4.01 -5.88
N ILE A 120 -5.17 5.09 -5.10
CA ILE A 120 -5.85 5.21 -3.81
C ILE A 120 -7.37 5.15 -4.00
N GLN A 121 -7.89 5.85 -5.02
CA GLN A 121 -9.32 5.82 -5.33
C GLN A 121 -9.79 4.42 -5.75
N ASP A 122 -9.05 3.77 -6.63
CA ASP A 122 -9.44 2.46 -7.14
C ASP A 122 -9.30 1.36 -6.06
N ALA A 123 -8.26 1.43 -5.22
CA ALA A 123 -8.14 0.58 -4.03
C ALA A 123 -9.33 0.76 -3.07
N GLN A 124 -9.74 2.01 -2.82
CA GLN A 124 -10.86 2.34 -1.94
C GLN A 124 -12.21 1.88 -2.49
N SER A 125 -12.50 2.22 -3.74
CA SER A 125 -13.86 2.16 -4.28
C SER A 125 -14.11 0.92 -5.13
N VAL A 126 -13.08 0.42 -5.81
CA VAL A 126 -13.18 -0.70 -6.76
C VAL A 126 -12.74 -2.00 -6.11
N LEU A 127 -11.55 -2.02 -5.50
CA LEU A 127 -10.99 -3.22 -4.87
C LEU A 127 -11.56 -3.44 -3.46
N ARG A 128 -11.83 -2.34 -2.74
CA ARG A 128 -12.14 -2.35 -1.30
C ARG A 128 -11.07 -3.08 -0.48
N LYS A 129 -9.82 -2.90 -0.86
CA LYS A 129 -8.64 -3.48 -0.22
C LYS A 129 -7.68 -2.36 0.21
N PRO A 130 -6.86 -2.56 1.26
CA PRO A 130 -5.80 -1.63 1.59
C PRO A 130 -4.82 -1.48 0.42
N LEU A 131 -4.17 -0.32 0.34
CA LEU A 131 -3.09 -0.03 -0.60
C LEU A 131 -1.83 0.36 0.17
N LEU A 132 -0.72 -0.28 -0.15
CA LEU A 132 0.62 0.10 0.31
C LEU A 132 1.43 0.59 -0.88
N LEU A 133 2.12 1.73 -0.70
CA LEU A 133 3.18 2.10 -1.62
C LEU A 133 4.46 1.39 -1.20
N THR A 134 4.81 0.30 -1.84
CA THR A 134 5.92 -0.56 -1.39
C THR A 134 7.27 -0.12 -1.92
N GLU A 135 7.30 0.71 -2.97
CA GLU A 135 8.54 1.32 -3.44
C GLU A 135 8.31 2.74 -3.98
N PHE A 136 9.20 3.65 -3.61
CA PHE A 136 9.33 4.99 -4.19
C PHE A 136 10.68 5.59 -3.78
N GLY A 137 11.25 6.43 -4.64
CA GLY A 137 12.50 7.12 -4.36
C GLY A 137 12.83 8.21 -5.38
N LYS A 138 13.91 8.96 -5.12
CA LYS A 138 14.51 9.91 -6.08
C LYS A 138 16.01 9.71 -6.10
N SER A 139 16.55 9.39 -7.26
CA SER A 139 17.96 9.05 -7.42
C SER A 139 18.85 10.28 -7.28
N TRP A 140 19.91 10.19 -6.48
CA TRP A 140 20.96 11.21 -6.45
C TRP A 140 21.84 11.21 -7.70
N LYS A 141 21.72 10.19 -8.55
CA LYS A 141 22.41 10.10 -9.84
C LYS A 141 21.71 10.91 -10.95
N ASP A 142 20.51 11.42 -10.69
CA ASP A 142 19.79 12.24 -11.66
C ASP A 142 20.53 13.56 -11.95
N PRO A 143 20.62 14.00 -13.21
CA PRO A 143 21.18 15.31 -13.54
C PRO A 143 20.45 16.44 -12.81
N GLY A 144 21.20 17.31 -12.13
CA GLY A 144 20.63 18.41 -11.35
C GLY A 144 19.96 17.97 -10.05
N PHE A 145 20.29 16.78 -9.54
CA PHE A 145 19.79 16.31 -8.26
C PHE A 145 20.08 17.31 -7.13
N SER A 146 19.07 17.50 -6.28
CA SER A 146 19.16 18.13 -4.99
C SER A 146 18.30 17.35 -3.99
N THR A 147 18.67 17.42 -2.71
CA THR A 147 17.87 16.85 -1.62
C THR A 147 16.45 17.40 -1.61
N TYR A 148 16.23 18.63 -2.09
CA TYR A 148 14.91 19.22 -2.25
C TYR A 148 13.97 18.39 -3.14
N GLN A 149 14.43 17.87 -4.28
CA GLN A 149 13.59 17.04 -5.16
C GLN A 149 13.19 15.73 -4.48
N ARG A 150 14.13 15.10 -3.76
CA ARG A 150 13.85 13.89 -2.97
C ARG A 150 12.82 14.18 -1.88
N ASP A 151 13.02 15.24 -1.10
CA ASP A 151 12.11 15.64 -0.05
C ASP A 151 10.73 16.02 -0.62
N LEU A 152 10.66 16.67 -1.78
CA LEU A 152 9.39 16.99 -2.44
C LEU A 152 8.60 15.73 -2.85
N LEU A 153 9.29 14.72 -3.38
CA LEU A 153 8.71 13.41 -3.72
C LEU A 153 8.20 12.69 -2.46
N PHE A 154 9.03 12.59 -1.41
CA PHE A 154 8.66 11.98 -0.13
C PHE A 154 7.47 12.69 0.51
N ASN A 155 7.45 14.03 0.48
CA ASN A 155 6.38 14.84 1.03
C ASN A 155 5.07 14.55 0.30
N THR A 156 5.13 14.45 -1.03
CA THR A 156 3.96 14.15 -1.87
C THR A 156 3.38 12.78 -1.50
N VAL A 157 4.20 11.74 -1.49
CA VAL A 157 3.80 10.38 -1.11
C VAL A 157 3.19 10.34 0.29
N TYR A 158 3.91 10.87 1.28
CA TYR A 158 3.48 10.85 2.68
C TYR A 158 2.21 11.67 2.93
N ASN A 159 2.04 12.81 2.27
CA ASN A 159 0.81 13.60 2.38
C ASN A 159 -0.40 12.90 1.77
N LYS A 160 -0.25 12.16 0.66
CA LYS A 160 -1.34 11.38 0.07
C LYS A 160 -1.74 10.22 0.99
N ILE A 161 -0.76 9.47 1.48
CA ILE A 161 -0.98 8.36 2.43
C ILE A 161 -1.68 8.89 3.69
N TYR A 162 -1.13 9.94 4.32
CA TYR A 162 -1.70 10.52 5.54
C TYR A 162 -3.12 11.05 5.29
N SER A 163 -3.36 11.73 4.18
CA SER A 163 -4.67 12.29 3.85
C SER A 163 -5.75 11.22 3.63
N SER A 164 -5.38 10.08 3.05
CA SER A 164 -6.24 8.91 2.96
C SER A 164 -6.46 8.28 4.35
N ALA A 165 -5.37 7.91 5.03
CA ALA A 165 -5.40 7.20 6.31
C ALA A 165 -6.18 7.96 7.39
N LYS A 166 -6.02 9.29 7.50
CA LYS A 166 -6.71 10.10 8.52
C LYS A 166 -8.24 10.06 8.42
N ARG A 167 -8.77 9.69 7.25
CA ARG A 167 -10.22 9.55 6.99
C ARG A 167 -10.67 8.09 6.92
N GLY A 168 -9.80 7.14 7.28
CA GLY A 168 -10.08 5.71 7.16
C GLY A 168 -10.08 5.22 5.71
N GLY A 169 -9.34 5.90 4.82
CA GLY A 169 -9.20 5.52 3.42
C GLY A 169 -8.23 4.35 3.19
N ALA A 170 -8.14 3.87 1.95
CA ALA A 170 -7.42 2.66 1.58
C ALA A 170 -5.89 2.74 1.69
N ALA A 171 -5.28 3.93 1.48
CA ALA A 171 -3.83 4.05 1.59
C ALA A 171 -3.38 3.85 3.05
N ALA A 172 -2.68 2.76 3.30
CA ALA A 172 -2.38 2.25 4.64
C ALA A 172 -0.93 2.49 5.09
N GLY A 173 -0.01 2.76 4.16
CA GLY A 173 1.40 2.98 4.46
C GLY A 173 2.24 3.19 3.22
N GLY A 174 3.54 3.39 3.43
CA GLY A 174 4.53 3.49 2.37
C GLY A 174 5.91 3.04 2.84
N LEU A 175 6.66 2.38 1.97
CA LEU A 175 8.02 1.91 2.15
C LEU A 175 8.88 2.60 1.06
N PHE A 176 9.88 3.38 1.49
CA PHE A 176 10.77 4.04 0.54
C PHE A 176 11.87 3.07 0.12
N TRP A 177 12.35 3.22 -1.10
CA TRP A 177 13.50 2.51 -1.63
C TRP A 177 14.71 3.46 -1.62
N GLN A 178 15.82 3.15 -0.95
CA GLN A 178 16.00 2.09 0.04
C GLN A 178 16.81 2.59 1.24
N LEU A 179 16.69 1.92 2.38
CA LEU A 179 17.48 2.23 3.57
C LEU A 179 18.85 1.55 3.46
N LEU A 180 19.93 2.32 3.57
CA LEU A 180 21.27 1.79 3.84
C LEU A 180 21.80 2.34 5.16
N THR A 181 22.77 1.64 5.74
CA THR A 181 23.52 2.12 6.91
C THR A 181 24.93 2.53 6.52
N GLU A 182 25.63 3.21 7.42
CA GLU A 182 27.03 3.57 7.23
C GLU A 182 27.90 2.33 6.94
N GLY A 183 28.89 2.48 6.05
CA GLY A 183 29.78 1.39 5.63
C GLY A 183 29.22 0.48 4.52
N MET A 184 28.03 0.76 3.98
CA MET A 184 27.41 0.00 2.90
C MET A 184 27.57 0.65 1.51
N ASP A 185 28.62 1.46 1.30
CA ASP A 185 28.77 2.27 0.09
C ASP A 185 28.76 1.45 -1.22
N SER A 186 29.22 0.19 -1.18
CA SER A 186 29.19 -0.72 -2.34
C SER A 186 27.79 -1.15 -2.78
N PHE A 187 26.76 -0.92 -1.96
CA PHE A 187 25.36 -1.27 -2.26
C PHE A 187 24.54 -0.07 -2.76
N ARG A 188 25.14 1.12 -2.87
CA ARG A 188 24.44 2.34 -3.26
C ARG A 188 24.00 2.28 -4.72
N ASP A 189 22.69 2.31 -4.94
CA ASP A 189 22.08 2.30 -6.27
C ASP A 189 21.70 3.69 -6.78
N GLY A 190 21.77 4.73 -5.94
CA GLY A 190 21.29 6.08 -6.26
C GLY A 190 20.09 6.51 -5.43
N TYR A 191 19.29 5.55 -4.97
CA TYR A 191 18.06 5.79 -4.22
C TYR A 191 18.26 5.71 -2.70
N ASP A 192 19.41 5.18 -2.28
CA ASP A 192 19.78 5.01 -0.89
C ASP A 192 19.54 6.27 -0.03
N VAL A 193 18.93 6.04 1.14
CA VAL A 193 18.80 6.99 2.24
C VAL A 193 19.58 6.43 3.41
N VAL A 194 20.74 7.02 3.70
CA VAL A 194 21.45 6.81 4.96
C VAL A 194 20.96 7.87 5.95
N LEU A 195 20.24 7.45 6.99
CA LEU A 195 19.50 8.37 7.87
C LEU A 195 20.39 9.44 8.53
N SER A 196 21.60 9.08 8.94
CA SER A 196 22.58 9.99 9.54
C SER A 196 23.11 11.04 8.54
N GLN A 197 23.08 10.72 7.24
CA GLN A 197 23.60 11.58 6.16
C GLN A 197 22.50 12.36 5.44
N SER A 198 21.22 12.04 5.69
CA SER A 198 20.05 12.65 5.03
C SER A 198 19.06 13.24 6.06
N PRO A 199 19.46 14.24 6.88
CA PRO A 199 18.68 14.67 8.04
C PRO A 199 17.30 15.24 7.68
N SER A 200 17.14 15.90 6.53
CA SER A 200 15.84 16.42 6.08
C SER A 200 14.88 15.28 5.73
N THR A 201 15.31 14.33 4.89
CA THR A 201 14.54 13.15 4.52
C THR A 201 14.25 12.27 5.75
N ALA A 202 15.23 12.07 6.63
CA ALA A 202 15.07 11.32 7.88
C ALA A 202 14.01 11.95 8.81
N SER A 203 14.02 13.28 8.94
CA SER A 203 13.00 14.02 9.70
C SER A 203 11.61 13.80 9.11
N MET A 204 11.47 13.80 7.78
CA MET A 204 10.18 13.53 7.13
C MET A 204 9.67 12.11 7.37
N ILE A 205 10.54 11.10 7.27
CA ILE A 205 10.22 9.71 7.59
C ILE A 205 9.74 9.60 9.04
N ALA A 206 10.46 10.21 9.98
CA ALA A 206 10.10 10.20 11.40
C ALA A 206 8.75 10.89 11.66
N GLN A 207 8.52 12.05 11.05
CA GLN A 207 7.26 12.78 11.17
C GLN A 207 6.08 12.00 10.60
N GLN A 208 6.24 11.38 9.43
CA GLN A 208 5.19 10.56 8.83
C GLN A 208 4.87 9.35 9.71
N SER A 209 5.89 8.66 10.21
CA SER A 209 5.75 7.53 11.12
C SER A 209 4.96 7.92 12.37
N HIS A 210 5.28 9.09 12.96
CA HIS A 210 4.54 9.62 14.10
C HIS A 210 3.07 9.93 13.74
N LYS A 211 2.81 10.60 12.62
CA LYS A 211 1.46 10.92 12.15
C LYS A 211 0.58 9.67 11.98
N LEU A 212 1.10 8.63 11.32
CA LEU A 212 0.37 7.37 11.12
C LEU A 212 0.17 6.60 12.44
N TYR A 213 1.15 6.64 13.35
CA TYR A 213 0.99 6.07 14.68
C TYR A 213 -0.16 6.72 15.47
N GLN A 214 -0.28 8.06 15.41
CA GLN A 214 -1.40 8.74 16.06
C GLN A 214 -2.76 8.37 15.44
N ILE A 215 -2.83 8.28 14.11
CA ILE A 215 -4.03 7.82 13.40
C ILE A 215 -4.43 6.42 13.89
N ARG A 216 -3.48 5.47 13.95
CA ARG A 216 -3.72 4.12 14.45
C ARG A 216 -4.32 4.14 15.87
N LYS A 217 -3.78 4.96 16.77
CA LYS A 217 -4.30 5.10 18.14
C LYS A 217 -5.73 5.63 18.17
N ILE A 218 -6.03 6.64 17.35
CA ILE A 218 -7.37 7.23 17.24
C ILE A 218 -8.38 6.17 16.79
N PHE A 219 -8.11 5.47 15.69
CA PHE A 219 -9.02 4.43 15.18
C PHE A 219 -9.17 3.25 16.14
N ALA A 220 -8.09 2.86 16.83
CA ALA A 220 -8.18 1.82 17.87
C ALA A 220 -9.12 2.23 19.01
N ARG A 221 -9.04 3.50 19.46
CA ARG A 221 -9.94 4.05 20.49
C ARG A 221 -11.38 4.10 20.00
N MET A 222 -11.62 4.58 18.78
CA MET A 222 -12.97 4.63 18.19
C MET A 222 -13.61 3.24 18.11
N ARG A 223 -12.87 2.25 17.61
CA ARG A 223 -13.32 0.85 17.54
C ARG A 223 -13.66 0.28 18.92
N ASN A 224 -12.87 0.59 19.94
CA ASN A 224 -13.15 0.15 21.32
C ASN A 224 -14.43 0.78 21.86
N ILE A 225 -14.68 2.06 21.58
CA ILE A 225 -15.92 2.74 21.96
C ILE A 225 -17.13 2.10 21.28
N GLU A 226 -17.05 1.81 19.97
CA GLU A 226 -18.12 1.15 19.25
C GLU A 226 -18.43 -0.25 19.78
N ARG A 227 -17.39 -1.05 20.06
CA ARG A 227 -17.54 -2.37 20.71
C ARG A 227 -18.27 -2.25 22.05
N TRP A 228 -17.87 -1.27 22.87
CA TRP A 228 -18.55 -0.99 24.14
C TRP A 228 -20.01 -0.59 23.96
N LYS A 229 -20.33 0.27 22.99
CA LYS A 229 -21.72 0.66 22.68
C LYS A 229 -22.57 -0.54 22.26
N ARG A 230 -22.06 -1.40 21.36
CA ARG A 230 -22.74 -2.63 20.93
C ARG A 230 -22.99 -3.59 22.09
N ALA A 231 -21.99 -3.80 22.96
CA ALA A 231 -22.13 -4.65 24.13
C ALA A 231 -23.19 -4.12 25.12
N ARG A 232 -23.26 -2.79 25.34
CA ARG A 232 -24.31 -2.18 26.18
C ARG A 232 -25.70 -2.34 25.56
N ALA A 233 -25.85 -2.12 24.26
CA ALA A 233 -27.12 -2.30 23.56
C ALA A 233 -27.62 -3.75 23.69
N ALA A 234 -26.75 -4.74 23.42
CA ALA A 234 -27.10 -6.15 23.56
C ALA A 234 -27.52 -6.53 24.99
N ARG A 235 -26.84 -6.00 26.02
CA ARG A 235 -27.25 -6.20 27.43
C ARG A 235 -28.61 -5.58 27.74
N ARG A 236 -28.89 -4.38 27.20
CA ARG A 236 -30.17 -3.70 27.37
C ARG A 236 -31.31 -4.49 26.72
N ASP A 237 -31.10 -4.99 25.50
CA ASP A 237 -32.09 -5.78 24.77
C ASP A 237 -32.37 -7.11 25.50
N GLN A 238 -31.33 -7.76 26.03
CA GLN A 238 -31.46 -8.96 26.84
C GLN A 238 -32.25 -8.69 28.13
N TRP A 239 -32.03 -7.55 28.79
CA TRP A 239 -32.78 -7.16 29.99
C TRP A 239 -34.25 -6.85 29.67
N LEU A 240 -34.53 -6.11 28.60
CA LEU A 240 -35.89 -5.82 28.14
C LEU A 240 -36.63 -7.10 27.71
N GLY A 241 -35.95 -8.02 27.03
CA GLY A 241 -36.50 -9.32 26.64
C GLY A 241 -36.86 -10.19 27.84
N ARG A 242 -36.03 -10.21 28.89
CA ARG A 242 -36.32 -10.93 30.15
C ARG A 242 -37.50 -10.33 30.93
N ASN A 243 -37.71 -9.02 30.83
CA ASN A 243 -38.75 -8.33 31.60
C ASN A 243 -40.10 -8.20 30.88
N LYS A 244 -40.19 -8.48 29.57
CA LYS A 244 -41.46 -8.48 28.82
C LYS A 244 -42.45 -9.59 29.21
N GLY A 245 -42.03 -10.60 29.98
CA GLY A 245 -42.87 -11.72 30.41
C GLY A 245 -43.37 -11.67 31.86
N LYS A 246 -42.90 -10.72 32.69
CA LYS A 246 -43.36 -10.60 34.08
C LYS A 246 -44.50 -9.58 34.15
N ARG A 247 -45.75 -10.05 33.97
CA ARG A 247 -46.91 -9.36 34.56
C ARG A 247 -46.71 -9.38 36.07
N ILE A 248 -46.37 -8.24 36.65
CA ILE A 248 -46.53 -8.02 38.09
C ILE A 248 -48.04 -7.87 38.28
N GLY A 249 -48.70 -8.97 38.64
CA GLY A 249 -50.09 -8.95 39.07
C GLY A 249 -50.16 -8.37 40.47
N ASN A 250 -51.11 -7.45 40.67
CA ASN A 250 -51.57 -6.99 41.98
C ASN A 250 -52.27 -8.12 42.72
#